data_AF-A0A1H5ZF49-F1
#
_entry.id   AF-A0A1H5ZF49-F1
#
_cell.length_a   1.000
_cell.length_b   1.000
_cell.length_c   1.000
_cell.angle_alpha   90.00
_cell.angle_beta   90.00
_cell.angle_gamma   90.00
#
_symmetry.space_group_name_H-M   'P 1'
#
loop_
_entity.id
_entity.type
_entity.pdbx_description
1 polymer ?
#
loop_
_entity_poly.entity_id
_entity_poly.type
_entity_poly.pdbx_seq_one_letter_code
_entity_poly.pdbx_strand_id
1 'polypeptide(L)'
;MRFGLKRISFGRLAAMALVAGVLFVPAQRSHALLQETAAHAGDHSTPEAQDPAKKEEEQESSYQYTHSPAVQTFGRMVGLNPDQAATVFTLINFVLLASAVLYGLAKMLPKTFRNRNTAIQKGLVDARTATEEARARLSAVEARLSRLDEQIGGMRQQAEADAEREAEKLRAGVEAQKAKIVADAETEIQAASAAARRELQKYAAELAISQAARKLEVTAATDKLLVESFASKLGGKGGQN
;
A
#
# COMPACT_ATOMS: atom_id res chain seq x y z
N MET A 1 48.82 40.09 23.24
CA MET A 1 49.97 39.23 22.90
C MET A 1 49.79 37.87 23.56
N ARG A 2 49.61 36.80 22.77
CA ARG A 2 50.23 35.46 22.90
C ARG A 2 49.47 34.45 22.02
N PHE A 3 50.26 33.71 21.27
CA PHE A 3 49.97 32.78 20.18
C PHE A 3 49.27 31.48 20.61
N GLY A 4 48.64 30.78 19.65
CA GLY A 4 48.47 29.32 19.73
C GLY A 4 47.53 28.70 18.70
N LEU A 5 48.04 28.41 17.50
CA LEU A 5 47.43 27.62 16.42
C LEU A 5 47.05 26.18 16.84
N LYS A 6 45.97 25.62 16.25
CA LYS A 6 46.05 24.36 15.48
C LYS A 6 44.82 24.13 14.58
N ARG A 7 45.11 23.86 13.31
CA ARG A 7 44.18 23.63 12.18
C ARG A 7 43.61 22.21 12.25
N ILE A 8 42.30 22.07 12.07
CA ILE A 8 41.60 20.79 11.92
C ILE A 8 41.24 20.64 10.44
N SER A 9 41.81 19.66 9.76
CA SER A 9 41.52 19.34 8.36
C SER A 9 40.62 18.12 8.24
N PHE A 10 39.42 18.37 7.69
CA PHE A 10 38.67 17.60 6.68
C PHE A 10 38.98 16.12 6.47
N GLY A 11 37.91 15.30 6.50
CA GLY A 11 37.88 14.07 5.71
C GLY A 11 37.12 12.88 6.31
N ARG A 12 35.87 13.04 6.74
CA ARG A 12 34.96 11.90 6.95
C ARG A 12 33.55 12.26 6.49
N LEU A 13 33.28 12.12 5.18
CA LEU A 13 31.91 12.03 4.63
C LEU A 13 31.97 11.59 3.16
N ALA A 14 31.71 10.29 2.93
CA ALA A 14 31.08 9.65 1.76
C ALA A 14 31.14 8.13 2.04
N ALA A 15 30.10 7.54 2.63
CA ALA A 15 28.98 6.90 1.94
C ALA A 15 29.47 5.82 0.95
N MET A 16 29.51 4.54 1.35
CA MET A 16 28.40 3.57 1.24
C MET A 16 28.03 3.23 -0.21
N ALA A 17 28.59 2.12 -0.73
CA ALA A 17 28.05 1.29 -1.80
C ALA A 17 28.72 -0.10 -1.66
N LEU A 18 28.03 -1.07 -1.04
CA LEU A 18 27.28 -2.16 -1.68
C LEU A 18 28.05 -3.48 -1.72
N VAL A 19 27.51 -4.44 -0.97
CA VAL A 19 27.86 -5.85 -0.90
C VAL A 19 27.40 -6.55 -2.19
N ALA A 20 28.30 -7.24 -2.89
CA ALA A 20 28.03 -8.49 -3.62
C ALA A 20 29.33 -8.99 -4.28
N GLY A 21 29.68 -10.25 -4.10
CA GLY A 21 30.77 -10.89 -4.83
C GLY A 21 31.71 -11.71 -3.97
N VAL A 22 31.22 -12.80 -3.40
CA VAL A 22 32.07 -13.97 -3.13
C VAL A 22 32.47 -14.51 -4.49
N LEU A 23 33.76 -14.41 -4.83
CA LEU A 23 34.55 -15.46 -5.48
C LEU A 23 36.03 -15.06 -5.41
N PHE A 24 36.79 -15.92 -4.73
CA PHE A 24 38.24 -16.10 -4.80
C PHE A 24 38.68 -16.11 -6.28
N VAL A 25 39.68 -15.34 -6.71
CA VAL A 25 41.11 -15.73 -6.84
C VAL A 25 41.90 -14.48 -7.25
N PRO A 26 43.04 -14.14 -6.61
CA PRO A 26 44.07 -13.30 -7.23
C PRO A 26 45.27 -14.17 -7.61
N ALA A 27 45.47 -14.38 -8.91
CA ALA A 27 46.75 -14.78 -9.48
C ALA A 27 47.28 -13.60 -10.28
N GLN A 28 48.08 -12.75 -9.63
CA GLN A 28 48.78 -11.65 -10.28
C GLN A 28 50.28 -11.94 -10.19
N ARG A 29 50.79 -12.62 -11.21
CA ARG A 29 52.22 -12.64 -11.56
C ARG A 29 52.45 -11.50 -12.53
N SER A 30 53.23 -10.51 -12.12
CA SER A 30 53.77 -9.46 -12.99
C SER A 30 55.29 -9.48 -12.88
N HIS A 31 55.95 -10.16 -13.80
CA HIS A 31 57.31 -9.96 -14.33
C HIS A 31 57.46 -11.11 -15.35
N ALA A 32 57.76 -10.92 -16.63
CA ALA A 32 58.35 -9.81 -17.33
C ALA A 32 57.86 -9.81 -18.79
N LEU A 33 57.82 -8.61 -19.37
CA LEU A 33 57.75 -8.40 -20.81
C LEU A 33 59.20 -8.41 -21.28
N LEU A 34 59.56 -9.38 -22.13
CA LEU A 34 60.35 -9.25 -23.35
C LEU A 34 60.81 -10.64 -23.82
N GLN A 35 60.80 -10.78 -25.14
CA GLN A 35 61.56 -11.76 -25.92
C GLN A 35 60.83 -13.07 -26.29
N GLU A 36 60.04 -12.95 -27.34
CA GLU A 36 60.20 -13.65 -28.63
C GLU A 36 60.36 -15.19 -28.68
N THR A 37 59.62 -15.72 -29.66
CA THR A 37 59.88 -16.94 -30.46
C THR A 37 59.50 -18.30 -29.90
N ALA A 38 58.46 -18.83 -30.54
CA ALA A 38 58.44 -20.14 -31.20
C ALA A 38 58.97 -21.35 -30.44
N ALA A 39 58.02 -22.19 -30.03
CA ALA A 39 58.22 -23.59 -29.76
C ALA A 39 59.00 -24.28 -30.90
N HIS A 40 60.21 -24.73 -30.59
CA HIS A 40 60.81 -25.90 -31.19
C HIS A 40 60.89 -27.02 -30.15
N ALA A 41 60.21 -28.11 -30.51
CA ALA A 41 60.37 -29.51 -30.14
C ALA A 41 61.49 -29.89 -29.16
N GLY A 42 61.16 -30.82 -28.25
CA GLY A 42 62.13 -31.67 -27.60
C GLY A 42 61.65 -32.24 -26.28
N ASP A 43 60.81 -33.28 -26.36
CA ASP A 43 60.65 -34.25 -25.28
C ASP A 43 62.00 -34.93 -24.98
N HIS A 44 62.49 -34.77 -23.75
CA HIS A 44 63.43 -35.69 -23.11
C HIS A 44 63.23 -35.66 -21.59
N SER A 45 62.39 -36.59 -21.12
CA SER A 45 62.55 -37.41 -19.91
C SER A 45 63.84 -37.23 -19.07
N THR A 46 63.71 -37.28 -17.73
CA THR A 46 64.44 -38.14 -16.74
C THR A 46 64.32 -37.54 -15.31
N PRO A 47 64.25 -38.36 -14.22
CA PRO A 47 63.58 -38.05 -12.96
C PRO A 47 64.45 -37.40 -11.86
N GLU A 48 63.75 -36.91 -10.82
CA GLU A 48 64.25 -36.45 -9.51
C GLU A 48 65.55 -37.14 -9.05
N ALA A 49 66.64 -36.38 -9.08
CA ALA A 49 67.83 -36.65 -8.29
C ALA A 49 67.93 -35.55 -7.22
N GLN A 50 67.96 -35.97 -5.95
CA GLN A 50 68.18 -35.11 -4.79
C GLN A 50 69.53 -34.39 -4.92
N ASP A 51 69.46 -33.07 -5.05
CA ASP A 51 70.63 -32.19 -5.12
C ASP A 51 71.14 -31.87 -3.69
N PRO A 52 72.35 -32.29 -3.31
CA PRO A 52 72.92 -32.00 -1.99
C PRO A 52 73.17 -30.49 -1.76
N ALA A 53 73.29 -29.68 -2.82
CA ALA A 53 73.58 -28.25 -2.73
C ALA A 53 72.45 -27.43 -2.09
N LYS A 54 71.18 -27.79 -2.32
CA LYS A 54 70.04 -27.08 -1.69
C LYS A 54 69.95 -27.34 -0.19
N LYS A 55 70.38 -28.53 0.26
CA LYS A 55 70.45 -28.85 1.70
C LYS A 55 71.58 -28.09 2.38
N GLU A 56 72.68 -27.81 1.67
CA GLU A 56 73.83 -27.07 2.19
C GLU A 56 73.53 -25.58 2.35
N GLU A 57 72.79 -24.95 1.42
CA GLU A 57 72.38 -23.53 1.54
C GLU A 57 71.32 -23.28 2.65
N GLU A 58 70.39 -24.22 2.84
CA GLU A 58 69.44 -24.17 3.97
C GLU A 58 70.13 -24.43 5.32
N GLN A 59 71.17 -25.25 5.34
CA GLN A 59 71.99 -25.47 6.53
C GLN A 59 72.89 -24.26 6.83
N GLU A 60 73.60 -23.70 5.85
CA GLU A 60 74.46 -22.51 6.04
C GLU A 60 73.66 -21.31 6.56
N SER A 61 72.48 -21.06 6.00
CA SER A 61 71.60 -19.98 6.49
C SER A 61 71.13 -20.24 7.93
N SER A 62 70.80 -21.49 8.29
CA SER A 62 70.48 -21.90 9.66
C SER A 62 71.67 -21.75 10.64
N TYR A 63 72.88 -22.11 10.22
CA TYR A 63 74.12 -21.91 10.98
C TYR A 63 74.45 -20.42 11.18
N GLN A 64 74.14 -19.57 10.21
CA GLN A 64 74.41 -18.13 10.29
C GLN A 64 73.50 -17.40 11.29
N TYR A 65 72.25 -17.85 11.48
CA TYR A 65 71.37 -17.36 12.57
C TYR A 65 71.86 -17.79 13.96
N THR A 66 72.50 -18.96 14.06
CA THR A 66 73.03 -19.55 15.29
C THR A 66 74.27 -18.81 15.81
N HIS A 67 74.98 -18.09 14.94
CA HIS A 67 76.20 -17.34 15.27
C HIS A 67 76.03 -15.82 15.40
N SER A 68 74.83 -15.32 15.69
CA SER A 68 74.65 -13.90 16.02
C SER A 68 75.41 -13.50 17.31
N PRO A 69 76.06 -12.31 17.38
CA PRO A 69 76.77 -11.83 18.57
C PRO A 69 75.93 -11.84 19.85
N ALA A 70 74.61 -11.70 19.72
CA ALA A 70 73.66 -11.78 20.84
C ALA A 70 73.47 -13.21 21.38
N VAL A 71 73.61 -14.24 20.54
CA VAL A 71 73.45 -15.66 20.93
C VAL A 71 74.75 -16.19 21.55
N GLN A 72 75.91 -15.79 21.04
CA GLN A 72 77.22 -16.21 21.55
C GLN A 72 77.55 -15.58 22.91
N THR A 73 77.11 -14.34 23.15
CA THR A 73 77.29 -13.66 24.45
C THR A 73 76.49 -14.31 25.56
N PHE A 74 75.28 -14.80 25.24
CA PHE A 74 74.46 -15.54 26.19
C PHE A 74 75.00 -16.95 26.44
N GLY A 75 75.49 -17.64 25.40
CA GLY A 75 76.08 -18.99 25.52
C GLY A 75 77.33 -19.05 26.40
N ARG A 76 78.21 -18.03 26.33
CA ARG A 76 79.41 -17.96 27.20
C ARG A 76 79.10 -17.71 28.68
N MET A 77 78.01 -17.03 28.99
CA MET A 77 77.67 -16.71 30.38
C MET A 77 77.04 -17.90 31.13
N VAL A 78 76.47 -18.86 30.39
CA VAL A 78 75.75 -20.03 30.95
C VAL A 78 76.56 -21.33 30.84
N GLY A 79 77.66 -21.36 30.08
CA GLY A 79 78.54 -22.53 30.00
C GLY A 79 77.93 -23.72 29.24
N LEU A 80 77.24 -23.45 28.12
CA LEU A 80 76.60 -24.47 27.28
C LEU A 80 77.00 -24.32 25.80
N ASN A 81 77.04 -25.46 25.09
CA ASN A 81 77.44 -25.57 23.68
C ASN A 81 76.59 -24.65 22.75
N PRO A 82 77.20 -24.06 21.70
CA PRO A 82 76.57 -23.05 20.83
C PRO A 82 75.26 -23.51 20.17
N ASP A 83 75.13 -24.80 19.82
CA ASP A 83 73.91 -25.36 19.22
C ASP A 83 72.74 -25.46 20.23
N GLN A 84 73.05 -25.67 21.51
CA GLN A 84 72.03 -25.71 22.57
C GLN A 84 71.55 -24.29 22.92
N ALA A 85 72.45 -23.30 22.89
CA ALA A 85 72.10 -21.91 23.13
C ALA A 85 71.14 -21.36 22.06
N ALA A 86 71.35 -21.68 20.78
CA ALA A 86 70.45 -21.27 19.70
C ALA A 86 69.07 -21.95 19.79
N THR A 87 69.03 -23.23 20.14
CA THR A 87 67.76 -23.96 20.35
C THR A 87 66.97 -23.39 21.52
N VAL A 88 67.64 -23.10 22.65
CA VAL A 88 67.01 -22.49 23.84
C VAL A 88 66.53 -21.07 23.53
N PHE A 89 67.31 -20.27 22.81
CA PHE A 89 66.90 -18.92 22.42
C PHE A 89 65.68 -18.93 21.47
N THR A 90 65.68 -19.84 20.49
CA THR A 90 64.54 -20.04 19.58
C THR A 90 63.29 -20.50 20.33
N LEU A 91 63.44 -21.43 21.28
CA LEU A 91 62.33 -21.90 22.12
C LEU A 91 61.77 -20.78 23.01
N ILE A 92 62.63 -19.98 23.63
CA ILE A 92 62.22 -18.84 24.47
C ILE A 92 61.49 -17.79 23.62
N ASN A 93 62.00 -17.46 22.41
CA ASN A 93 61.33 -16.54 21.50
C ASN A 93 59.95 -17.08 21.07
N PHE A 94 59.88 -18.37 20.70
CA PHE A 94 58.62 -19.00 20.35
C PHE A 94 57.60 -18.96 21.51
N VAL A 95 58.03 -19.28 22.74
CA VAL A 95 57.16 -19.22 23.93
C VAL A 95 56.72 -17.78 24.22
N LEU A 96 57.61 -16.81 24.07
CA LEU A 96 57.29 -15.40 24.24
C LEU A 96 56.26 -14.91 23.20
N LEU A 97 56.45 -15.27 21.93
CA LEU A 97 55.53 -14.94 20.85
C LEU A 97 54.20 -15.67 21.03
N ALA A 98 54.22 -16.97 21.32
CA ALA A 98 53.02 -17.78 21.55
C ALA A 98 52.21 -17.26 22.74
N SER A 99 52.87 -16.91 23.85
CA SER A 99 52.20 -16.33 25.02
C SER A 99 51.59 -14.95 24.71
N ALA A 100 52.28 -14.09 23.95
CA ALA A 100 51.74 -12.82 23.50
C ALA A 100 50.49 -13.00 22.60
N VAL A 101 50.54 -13.94 21.66
CA VAL A 101 49.42 -14.28 20.77
C VAL A 101 48.27 -14.88 21.57
N LEU A 102 48.51 -15.88 22.44
CA LEU A 102 47.49 -16.49 23.29
C LEU A 102 46.83 -15.45 24.20
N TYR A 103 47.60 -14.53 24.79
CA TYR A 103 47.05 -13.45 25.62
C TYR A 103 46.16 -12.51 24.80
N GLY A 104 46.58 -12.13 23.58
CA GLY A 104 45.77 -11.33 22.67
C GLY A 104 44.46 -12.02 22.27
N LEU A 105 44.53 -13.30 21.91
CA LEU A 105 43.36 -14.11 21.55
C LEU A 105 42.42 -14.31 22.75
N ALA A 106 42.95 -14.68 23.91
CA ALA A 106 42.19 -14.88 25.13
C ALA A 106 41.43 -13.60 25.55
N LYS A 107 41.99 -12.42 25.25
CA LYS A 107 41.33 -11.15 25.54
C LYS A 107 40.25 -10.76 24.50
N MET A 108 40.45 -11.07 23.21
CA MET A 108 39.57 -10.62 22.12
C MET A 108 38.46 -11.61 21.73
N LEU A 109 38.73 -12.93 21.75
CA LEU A 109 37.75 -13.96 21.40
C LEU A 109 36.47 -13.91 22.26
N PRO A 110 36.54 -13.95 23.60
CA PRO A 110 35.33 -14.07 24.42
C PRO A 110 34.40 -12.86 24.25
N LYS A 111 34.95 -11.66 24.01
CA LYS A 111 34.16 -10.46 23.75
C LYS A 111 33.39 -10.57 22.44
N THR A 112 34.03 -11.08 21.38
CA THR A 112 33.40 -11.20 20.05
C THR A 112 32.33 -12.29 20.03
N PHE A 113 32.59 -13.45 20.62
CA PHE A 113 31.59 -14.53 20.72
C PHE A 113 30.41 -14.12 21.58
N ARG A 114 30.65 -13.45 22.72
CA ARG A 114 29.57 -12.95 23.57
C ARG A 114 28.69 -11.95 22.84
N ASN A 115 29.28 -10.96 22.16
CA ASN A 115 28.54 -9.97 21.37
C ASN A 115 27.71 -10.60 20.25
N ARG A 116 28.25 -11.60 19.54
CA ARG A 116 27.51 -12.34 18.52
C ARG A 116 26.35 -13.12 19.12
N ASN A 117 26.56 -13.78 20.26
CA ASN A 117 25.52 -14.53 20.93
C ASN A 117 24.39 -13.62 21.42
N THR A 118 24.69 -12.48 22.03
CA THR A 118 23.66 -11.49 22.41
C THR A 118 22.95 -10.91 21.19
N ALA A 119 23.66 -10.65 20.09
CA ALA A 119 23.03 -10.18 18.85
C ALA A 119 22.06 -11.22 18.26
N ILE A 120 22.44 -12.51 18.25
CA ILE A 120 21.58 -13.60 17.78
C ILE A 120 20.38 -13.78 18.71
N GLN A 121 20.59 -13.82 20.03
CA GLN A 121 19.50 -13.91 21.00
C GLN A 121 18.52 -12.75 20.85
N LYS A 122 19.04 -11.52 20.71
CA LYS A 122 18.21 -10.35 20.46
C LYS A 122 17.45 -10.47 19.14
N GLY A 123 18.11 -10.85 18.06
CA GLY A 123 17.46 -11.05 16.76
C GLY A 123 16.37 -12.13 16.78
N LEU A 124 16.56 -13.21 17.55
CA LEU A 124 15.54 -14.25 17.73
C LEU A 124 14.34 -13.74 18.55
N VAL A 125 14.58 -12.96 19.60
CA VAL A 125 13.50 -12.34 20.39
C VAL A 125 12.74 -11.33 19.53
N ASP A 126 13.44 -10.44 18.84
CA ASP A 126 12.86 -9.42 17.95
C ASP A 126 12.05 -10.07 16.80
N ALA A 127 12.55 -11.18 16.23
CA ALA A 127 11.82 -11.92 15.19
C ALA A 127 10.56 -12.61 15.75
N ARG A 128 10.62 -13.14 16.97
CA ARG A 128 9.45 -13.74 17.63
C ARG A 128 8.39 -12.68 17.94
N THR A 129 8.78 -11.56 18.54
CA THR A 129 7.85 -10.46 18.84
C THR A 129 7.24 -9.89 17.56
N ALA A 130 8.03 -9.69 16.51
CA ALA A 130 7.52 -9.25 15.21
C ALA A 130 6.51 -10.26 14.61
N THR A 131 6.76 -11.56 14.76
CA THR A 131 5.84 -12.61 14.29
C THR A 131 4.54 -12.63 15.11
N GLU A 132 4.63 -12.48 16.43
CA GLU A 132 3.48 -12.41 17.32
C GLU A 132 2.62 -11.16 17.03
N GLU A 133 3.25 -10.00 16.84
CA GLU A 133 2.55 -8.78 16.43
C GLU A 133 1.88 -8.93 15.07
N ALA A 134 2.58 -9.51 14.09
CA ALA A 134 2.01 -9.75 12.76
C ALA A 134 0.79 -10.68 12.82
N ARG A 135 0.88 -11.76 13.62
CA ARG A 135 -0.25 -12.68 13.85
C ARG A 135 -1.42 -11.99 14.57
N ALA A 136 -1.14 -11.17 15.59
CA ALA A 136 -2.15 -10.40 16.28
C ALA A 136 -2.88 -9.45 15.31
N ARG A 137 -2.13 -8.73 14.46
CA ARG A 137 -2.70 -7.85 13.42
C ARG A 137 -3.53 -8.63 12.40
N LEU A 138 -3.06 -9.79 11.95
CA LEU A 138 -3.80 -10.66 11.04
C LEU A 138 -5.14 -11.08 11.66
N SER A 139 -5.13 -11.61 12.88
CA SER A 139 -6.36 -12.03 13.57
C SER A 139 -7.34 -10.87 13.79
N ALA A 140 -6.82 -9.67 14.06
CA ALA A 140 -7.65 -8.47 14.21
C ALA A 140 -8.28 -8.05 12.88
N VAL A 141 -7.57 -8.21 11.75
CA VAL A 141 -8.10 -7.93 10.42
C VAL A 141 -9.14 -8.99 10.02
N GLU A 142 -8.86 -10.26 10.25
CA GLU A 142 -9.81 -11.36 9.99
C GLU A 142 -11.11 -11.17 10.78
N ALA A 143 -11.02 -10.83 12.07
CA ALA A 143 -12.19 -10.53 12.89
C ALA A 143 -12.97 -9.28 12.42
N ARG A 144 -12.28 -8.30 11.83
CA ARG A 144 -12.95 -7.14 11.22
C ARG A 144 -13.63 -7.52 9.91
N LEU A 145 -13.01 -8.35 9.09
CA LEU A 145 -13.59 -8.85 7.84
C LEU A 145 -14.83 -9.71 8.11
N SER A 146 -14.78 -10.64 9.07
CA SER A 146 -15.94 -11.45 9.41
C SER A 146 -17.12 -10.60 9.89
N ARG A 147 -16.86 -9.59 10.73
CA ARG A 147 -17.88 -8.62 11.15
C ARG A 147 -18.43 -7.78 10.00
N LEU A 148 -17.61 -7.46 9.00
CA LEU A 148 -18.07 -6.75 7.81
C LEU A 148 -18.96 -7.65 6.96
N ASP A 149 -18.60 -8.92 6.78
CA ASP A 149 -19.44 -9.89 6.06
C ASP A 149 -20.80 -10.07 6.73
N GLU A 150 -20.83 -10.18 8.07
CA GLU A 150 -22.07 -10.21 8.85
C GLU A 150 -22.90 -8.93 8.67
N GLN A 151 -22.27 -7.75 8.74
CA GLN A 151 -22.94 -6.46 8.53
C GLN A 151 -23.49 -6.31 7.10
N ILE A 152 -22.74 -6.75 6.10
CA ILE A 152 -23.19 -6.73 4.69
C ILE A 152 -24.37 -7.67 4.52
N GLY A 153 -24.34 -8.86 5.13
CA GLY A 153 -25.46 -9.79 5.15
C GLY A 153 -26.70 -9.17 5.78
N GLY A 154 -26.57 -8.55 6.95
CA GLY A 154 -27.66 -7.83 7.63
C GLY A 154 -28.19 -6.66 6.81
N MET A 155 -27.32 -5.87 6.19
CA MET A 155 -27.71 -4.74 5.34
C MET A 155 -28.48 -5.20 4.10
N ARG A 156 -28.06 -6.32 3.47
CA ARG A 156 -28.79 -6.89 2.33
C ARG A 156 -30.17 -7.38 2.72
N GLN A 157 -30.29 -8.15 3.80
CA GLN A 157 -31.58 -8.62 4.30
C GLN A 157 -32.50 -7.46 4.66
N GLN A 158 -31.97 -6.42 5.31
CA GLN A 158 -32.73 -5.23 5.65
C GLN A 158 -33.17 -4.47 4.39
N ALA A 159 -32.28 -4.29 3.40
CA ALA A 159 -32.60 -3.62 2.15
C ALA A 159 -33.66 -4.38 1.35
N GLU A 160 -33.61 -5.71 1.31
CA GLU A 160 -34.65 -6.55 0.68
C GLU A 160 -35.99 -6.38 1.40
N ALA A 161 -36.03 -6.48 2.73
CA ALA A 161 -37.24 -6.30 3.51
C ALA A 161 -37.80 -4.87 3.45
N ASP A 162 -36.95 -3.84 3.36
CA ASP A 162 -37.35 -2.46 3.16
C ASP A 162 -37.92 -2.25 1.75
N ALA A 163 -37.26 -2.81 0.71
CA ALA A 163 -37.71 -2.72 -0.67
C ALA A 163 -39.09 -3.38 -0.87
N GLU A 164 -39.34 -4.54 -0.26
CA GLU A 164 -40.65 -5.20 -0.29
C GLU A 164 -41.74 -4.32 0.36
N ARG A 165 -41.47 -3.79 1.56
CA ARG A 165 -42.39 -2.90 2.27
C ARG A 165 -42.67 -1.61 1.50
N GLU A 166 -41.64 -1.03 0.87
CA GLU A 166 -41.81 0.15 0.03
C GLU A 166 -42.58 -0.15 -1.25
N ALA A 167 -42.33 -1.30 -1.89
CA ALA A 167 -43.08 -1.73 -3.06
C ALA A 167 -44.57 -1.92 -2.75
N GLU A 168 -44.91 -2.49 -1.60
CA GLU A 168 -46.30 -2.62 -1.15
C GLU A 168 -46.95 -1.25 -0.91
N LYS A 169 -46.27 -0.35 -0.19
CA LYS A 169 -46.75 1.02 0.06
C LYS A 169 -46.94 1.80 -1.24
N LEU A 170 -46.00 1.67 -2.18
CA LEU A 170 -46.06 2.33 -3.47
C LEU A 170 -47.24 1.80 -4.28
N ARG A 171 -47.44 0.48 -4.35
CA ARG A 171 -48.60 -0.13 -5.03
C ARG A 171 -49.92 0.37 -4.43
N ALA A 172 -50.06 0.35 -3.11
CA ALA A 172 -51.25 0.86 -2.44
C ALA A 172 -51.48 2.36 -2.71
N GLY A 173 -50.42 3.16 -2.68
CA GLY A 173 -50.47 4.58 -3.01
C GLY A 173 -50.85 4.86 -4.47
N VAL A 174 -50.34 4.05 -5.41
CA VAL A 174 -50.66 4.15 -6.84
C VAL A 174 -52.11 3.79 -7.10
N GLU A 175 -52.64 2.71 -6.51
CA GLU A 175 -54.05 2.34 -6.67
C GLU A 175 -54.99 3.39 -6.07
N ALA A 176 -54.65 3.95 -4.90
CA ALA A 176 -55.41 5.04 -4.31
C ALA A 176 -55.40 6.31 -5.18
N GLN A 177 -54.23 6.68 -5.73
CA GLN A 177 -54.12 7.82 -6.64
C GLN A 177 -54.89 7.59 -7.94
N LYS A 178 -54.82 6.38 -8.50
CA LYS A 178 -55.59 6.01 -9.70
C LYS A 178 -57.09 6.15 -9.46
N ALA A 179 -57.60 5.62 -8.35
CA ALA A 179 -59.01 5.75 -7.99
C ALA A 179 -59.42 7.22 -7.83
N LYS A 180 -58.58 8.03 -7.18
CA LYS A 180 -58.80 9.47 -7.04
C LYS A 180 -58.85 10.20 -8.39
N ILE A 181 -57.90 9.91 -9.29
CA ILE A 181 -57.86 10.53 -10.62
C ILE A 181 -59.13 10.20 -11.42
N VAL A 182 -59.60 8.95 -11.37
CA VAL A 182 -60.84 8.54 -12.04
C VAL A 182 -62.04 9.29 -11.45
N ALA A 183 -62.16 9.36 -10.13
CA ALA A 183 -63.26 10.08 -9.48
C ALA A 183 -63.24 11.59 -9.78
N ASP A 184 -62.07 12.21 -9.77
CA ASP A 184 -61.88 13.62 -10.11
C ASP A 184 -62.28 13.86 -11.59
N ALA A 185 -61.82 12.99 -12.51
CA ALA A 185 -62.17 13.08 -13.93
C ALA A 185 -63.67 12.88 -14.19
N GLU A 186 -64.32 11.92 -13.51
CA GLU A 186 -65.77 11.71 -13.61
C GLU A 186 -66.54 12.95 -13.15
N THR A 187 -66.12 13.54 -12.03
CA THR A 187 -66.74 14.77 -11.50
C THR A 187 -66.55 15.94 -12.47
N GLU A 188 -65.37 16.10 -13.06
CA GLU A 188 -65.07 17.14 -14.04
C GLU A 188 -65.89 16.95 -15.33
N ILE A 189 -65.99 15.73 -15.84
CA ILE A 189 -66.82 15.38 -17.02
C ILE A 189 -68.28 15.71 -16.75
N GLN A 190 -68.81 15.37 -15.57
CA GLN A 190 -70.19 15.68 -15.20
C GLN A 190 -70.43 17.19 -15.14
N ALA A 191 -69.52 17.94 -14.53
CA ALA A 191 -69.60 19.40 -14.44
C ALA A 191 -69.54 20.04 -15.84
N ALA A 192 -68.60 19.63 -16.69
CA ALA A 192 -68.46 20.10 -18.06
C ALA A 192 -69.70 19.75 -18.91
N SER A 193 -70.22 18.53 -18.77
CA SER A 193 -71.44 18.10 -19.48
C SER A 193 -72.66 18.91 -19.07
N ALA A 194 -72.81 19.21 -17.77
CA ALA A 194 -73.88 20.06 -17.27
C ALA A 194 -73.76 21.50 -17.78
N ALA A 195 -72.54 22.04 -17.83
CA ALA A 195 -72.26 23.36 -18.39
C ALA A 195 -72.60 23.42 -19.89
N ALA A 196 -72.13 22.46 -20.69
CA ALA A 196 -72.42 22.37 -22.11
C ALA A 196 -73.93 22.25 -22.40
N ARG A 197 -74.66 21.44 -21.61
CA ARG A 197 -76.12 21.33 -21.72
C ARG A 197 -76.82 22.67 -21.46
N ARG A 198 -76.41 23.41 -20.43
CA ARG A 198 -76.97 24.74 -20.13
C ARG A 198 -76.68 25.74 -21.23
N GLU A 199 -75.47 25.70 -21.81
CA GLU A 199 -75.09 26.55 -22.92
C GLU A 199 -75.93 26.26 -24.19
N LEU A 200 -76.12 24.99 -24.53
CA LEU A 200 -76.99 24.58 -25.64
C LEU A 200 -78.44 25.01 -25.43
N GLN A 201 -78.98 24.87 -24.20
CA GLN A 201 -80.33 25.34 -23.87
C GLN A 201 -80.46 26.85 -24.03
N LYS A 202 -79.47 27.62 -23.57
CA LYS A 202 -79.43 29.08 -23.73
C LYS A 202 -79.40 29.47 -25.20
N TYR A 203 -78.54 28.84 -26.00
CA TYR A 203 -78.43 29.10 -27.43
C TYR A 203 -79.72 28.77 -28.18
N ALA A 204 -80.35 27.62 -27.86
CA ALA A 204 -81.63 27.25 -28.45
C ALA A 204 -82.75 28.23 -28.10
N ALA A 205 -82.81 28.70 -26.84
CA ALA A 205 -83.78 29.71 -26.41
C ALA A 205 -83.58 31.04 -27.14
N GLU A 206 -82.34 31.50 -27.26
CA GLU A 206 -82.01 32.73 -28.00
C GLU A 206 -82.35 32.61 -29.49
N LEU A 207 -82.05 31.46 -30.11
CA LEU A 207 -82.43 31.19 -31.50
C LEU A 207 -83.95 31.19 -31.68
N ALA A 208 -84.70 30.53 -30.78
CA ALA A 208 -86.16 30.51 -30.81
C ALA A 208 -86.76 31.91 -30.66
N ILE A 209 -86.26 32.72 -29.71
CA ILE A 209 -86.67 34.12 -29.55
C ILE A 209 -86.37 34.92 -30.82
N SER A 210 -85.18 34.75 -31.42
CA SER A 210 -84.82 35.44 -32.66
C SER A 210 -85.73 35.05 -33.83
N GLN A 211 -86.13 33.78 -33.93
CA GLN A 211 -87.05 33.31 -34.96
C GLN A 211 -88.48 33.81 -34.73
N ALA A 212 -88.95 33.80 -33.47
CA ALA A 212 -90.25 34.34 -33.10
C ALA A 212 -90.33 35.84 -33.41
N ALA A 213 -89.30 36.61 -33.05
CA ALA A 213 -89.21 38.04 -33.35
C ALA A 213 -89.26 38.32 -34.86
N ARG A 214 -88.62 37.48 -35.68
CA ARG A 214 -88.70 37.60 -37.16
C ARG A 214 -90.08 37.26 -37.73
N LYS A 215 -90.84 36.35 -37.10
CA LYS A 215 -92.18 35.94 -37.54
C LYS A 215 -93.31 36.80 -36.97
N LEU A 216 -93.03 37.67 -36.01
CA LEU A 216 -94.02 38.53 -35.37
C LEU A 216 -94.37 39.69 -36.31
N GLU A 217 -95.48 39.59 -37.04
CA GLU A 217 -96.06 40.74 -37.76
C GLU A 217 -96.88 41.62 -36.81
N VAL A 218 -96.41 42.84 -36.58
CA VAL A 218 -97.11 43.83 -35.76
C VAL A 218 -98.18 44.50 -36.61
N THR A 219 -99.44 44.16 -36.35
CA THR A 219 -100.61 44.79 -36.99
C THR A 219 -101.45 45.52 -35.95
N ALA A 220 -102.19 46.55 -36.38
CA ALA A 220 -103.03 47.36 -35.49
C ALA A 220 -104.13 46.56 -34.76
N ALA A 221 -104.51 45.38 -35.27
CA ALA A 221 -105.44 44.47 -34.60
C ALA A 221 -104.76 43.72 -33.44
N THR A 222 -103.50 43.30 -33.61
CA THR A 222 -102.70 42.65 -32.56
C THR A 222 -102.48 43.59 -31.37
N ASP A 223 -102.17 44.86 -31.62
CA ASP A 223 -101.97 45.87 -30.57
C ASP A 223 -103.22 46.12 -29.71
N LYS A 224 -104.41 46.17 -30.32
CA LYS A 224 -105.67 46.34 -29.57
C LYS A 224 -105.92 45.16 -28.62
N LEU A 225 -105.69 43.93 -29.09
CA LEU A 225 -105.82 42.72 -28.27
C LEU A 225 -104.80 42.69 -27.11
N LEU A 226 -103.57 43.16 -27.35
CA LEU A 226 -102.57 43.31 -26.30
C LEU A 226 -103.05 44.29 -25.21
N VAL A 227 -103.52 45.48 -25.58
CA VAL A 227 -104.01 46.50 -24.64
C VAL A 227 -105.19 45.98 -23.81
N GLU A 228 -106.15 45.29 -24.44
CA GLU A 228 -107.30 44.72 -23.75
C GLU A 228 -106.91 43.59 -22.78
N SER A 229 -105.97 42.72 -23.18
CA SER A 229 -105.46 41.64 -22.31
C SER A 229 -104.65 42.16 -21.12
N PHE A 230 -103.87 43.24 -21.31
CA PHE A 230 -103.15 43.91 -20.23
C PHE A 230 -104.10 44.59 -19.26
N ALA A 231 -105.11 45.30 -19.77
CA ALA A 231 -106.15 45.92 -18.95
C ALA A 231 -106.92 44.88 -18.12
N SER A 232 -107.25 43.73 -18.72
CA SER A 232 -107.88 42.60 -18.02
C SER A 232 -106.99 42.00 -16.91
N LYS A 233 -105.68 41.83 -17.15
CA LYS A 233 -104.73 41.33 -16.13
C LYS A 233 -104.52 42.31 -14.98
N LEU A 234 -104.51 43.61 -15.25
CA LEU A 234 -104.43 44.65 -14.22
C LEU A 234 -105.72 44.71 -13.40
N GLY A 235 -106.89 44.61 -14.04
CA GLY A 235 -108.19 44.53 -13.36
C GLY A 235 -108.35 43.28 -12.50
N GLY A 236 -107.86 42.12 -12.96
CA GLY A 236 -107.95 40.86 -12.21
C GLY A 236 -106.98 40.72 -11.04
N LYS A 237 -105.83 41.43 -11.05
CA LYS A 237 -104.82 41.39 -9.99
C LYS A 237 -105.00 42.48 -8.92
N GLY A 238 -105.79 43.52 -9.21
CA GLY A 238 -106.18 44.55 -8.25
C GLY A 238 -107.40 44.20 -7.38
N GLY A 239 -108.08 43.07 -7.63
CA GLY A 239 -109.30 42.65 -6.91
C GLY A 239 -109.13 41.51 -5.90
N GLN A 240 -107.89 41.11 -5.58
CA GLN A 240 -107.57 40.09 -4.57
C GLN A 240 -106.58 40.67 -3.56
N ASN A 241 -107.10 41.50 -2.65
CA ASN A 241 -106.53 41.82 -1.34
C ASN A 241 -107.70 42.12 -0.40
#